data_AF-A0A920NRC7-F1
#
_entry.id   AF-A0A920NRC7-F1
#
_cell.length_a   1.000
_cell.length_b   1.000
_cell.length_c   1.000
_cell.angle_alpha   90.00
_cell.angle_beta   90.00
_cell.angle_gamma   90.00
#
_symmetry.space_group_name_H-M   'P 1'
#
loop_
_entity.id
_entity.type
_entity.pdbx_description
1 polymer ?
#
loop_
_entity_poly.entity_id
_entity_poly.type
_entity_poly.pdbx_seq_one_letter_code
_entity_poly.pdbx_strand_id
1 'polypeptide(L)'
;MEKLSCPCCWCIELGQGCFGGTKAYRTAKDRVILFRPEMNAKRMIMSTKRLCIPEISQEFFLQAVEETLKDNIDYVPPYNKGSYT
;
A
#
# COMPACT_ATOMS: atom_id res chain seq x y z
N MET A 1 0.36 16.47 -18.63
CA MET A 1 0.97 16.10 -17.34
C MET A 1 1.17 17.41 -16.58
N GLU A 2 0.09 18.02 -16.10
CA GLU A 2 0.12 19.38 -15.56
C GLU A 2 -0.56 19.38 -14.19
N LYS A 3 0.23 19.75 -13.17
CA LYS A 3 -0.14 20.12 -11.78
C LYS A 3 -1.01 19.10 -11.02
N LEU A 4 -0.37 18.03 -10.52
CA LEU A 4 -1.01 17.05 -9.63
C LEU A 4 -1.28 17.57 -8.19
N SER A 5 -0.81 18.76 -7.81
CA SER A 5 -1.03 19.34 -6.47
C SER A 5 -1.01 20.88 -6.49
N CYS A 6 -1.75 21.52 -5.57
CA CYS A 6 -1.62 22.97 -5.31
C CYS A 6 -0.16 23.28 -4.92
N PRO A 7 0.43 24.42 -5.35
CA PRO A 7 1.70 24.90 -4.80
C PRO A 7 1.72 24.97 -3.26
N CYS A 8 0.53 25.14 -2.67
CA CYS A 8 0.27 25.25 -1.25
C CYS A 8 -0.06 23.92 -0.55
N CYS A 9 0.19 22.77 -1.19
CA CYS A 9 -0.26 21.48 -0.66
C CYS A 9 0.41 21.15 0.68
N TRP A 10 -0.39 20.83 1.68
CA TRP A 10 0.08 20.49 3.03
C TRP A 10 1.04 19.30 3.07
N CYS A 11 0.91 18.36 2.13
CA CYS A 11 1.86 17.24 1.96
C CYS A 11 3.28 17.73 1.61
N ILE A 12 3.39 18.80 0.80
CA ILE A 12 4.68 19.34 0.35
C ILE A 12 5.25 20.32 1.37
N GLU A 13 4.44 21.25 1.84
CA GLU A 13 4.90 22.35 2.70
C GLU A 13 5.18 21.90 4.14
N LEU A 14 4.41 20.93 4.63
CA LEU A 14 4.38 20.57 6.05
C LEU A 14 4.52 19.06 6.28
N GLY A 15 4.72 18.27 5.21
CA GLY A 15 4.94 16.83 5.31
C GLY A 15 3.75 16.04 5.84
N GLN A 16 2.51 16.56 5.72
CA GLN A 16 1.30 15.84 6.15
C GLN A 16 0.95 14.73 5.16
N GLY A 17 1.72 13.64 5.24
CA GLY A 17 1.53 12.43 4.44
C GLY A 17 2.01 11.20 5.21
N CYS A 18 1.36 10.07 4.97
CA CYS A 18 1.78 8.77 5.48
C CYS A 18 1.70 7.73 4.37
N PHE A 19 2.53 6.69 4.47
CA PHE A 19 2.55 5.60 3.50
C PHE A 19 2.47 4.23 4.20
N GLY A 20 1.94 3.26 3.46
CA GLY A 20 1.90 1.86 3.84
C GLY A 20 2.85 1.05 2.97
N GLY A 21 2.99 -0.23 3.29
CA GLY A 21 3.81 -1.14 2.50
C GLY A 21 3.50 -2.57 2.86
N THR A 22 3.13 -3.36 1.87
CA THR A 22 2.95 -4.81 1.95
C THR A 22 3.62 -5.45 0.74
N LYS A 23 3.81 -6.75 0.80
CA LYS A 23 4.43 -7.52 -0.29
C LYS A 23 3.53 -8.67 -0.69
N ALA A 24 3.49 -8.90 -2.00
CA ALA A 24 2.89 -10.06 -2.61
C ALA A 24 3.98 -11.05 -3.02
N TYR A 25 3.71 -12.33 -2.77
CA TYR A 25 4.66 -13.41 -3.06
C TYR A 25 3.96 -14.49 -3.88
N ARG A 26 4.63 -14.99 -4.92
CA ARG A 26 4.20 -16.19 -5.63
C ARG A 26 4.73 -17.42 -4.92
N THR A 27 3.83 -18.31 -4.54
CA THR A 27 4.14 -19.55 -3.81
C THR A 27 4.60 -20.65 -4.77
N ALA A 28 5.18 -21.74 -4.24
CA ALA A 28 5.56 -22.93 -5.02
C ALA A 28 4.38 -23.59 -5.76
N LYS A 29 3.13 -23.32 -5.33
CA LYS A 29 1.89 -23.80 -5.96
C LYS A 29 1.28 -22.77 -6.92
N ASP A 30 2.06 -21.82 -7.40
CA ASP A 30 1.66 -20.73 -8.30
C ASP A 30 0.49 -19.86 -7.81
N ARG A 31 0.31 -19.76 -6.48
CA ARG A 31 -0.64 -18.83 -5.86
C ARG A 31 0.06 -17.56 -5.43
N VAL A 32 -0.57 -16.41 -5.62
CA VAL A 32 -0.11 -15.14 -5.05
C VAL A 32 -0.72 -14.93 -3.67
N ILE A 33 0.11 -14.60 -2.69
CA ILE A 33 -0.30 -14.34 -1.30
C ILE A 33 0.24 -13.00 -0.80
N LEU A 34 -0.50 -12.36 0.09
CA LEU A 34 -0.08 -11.16 0.82
C LEU A 34 0.33 -11.53 2.25
N PHE A 35 1.39 -10.91 2.77
CA PHE A 35 1.81 -11.14 4.15
C PHE A 35 1.16 -10.14 5.12
N ARG A 36 0.20 -10.64 5.93
CA ARG A 36 -0.47 -9.90 7.02
C ARG A 36 -0.93 -8.49 6.62
N PRO A 37 -1.69 -8.32 5.53
CA PRO A 37 -2.09 -7.00 5.04
C PRO A 37 -2.93 -6.23 6.08
N GLU A 38 -3.63 -6.91 6.99
CA GLU A 38 -4.41 -6.27 8.06
C GLU A 38 -3.53 -5.50 9.05
N MET A 39 -2.30 -5.96 9.29
CA MET A 39 -1.34 -5.25 10.16
C MET A 39 -0.87 -3.95 9.53
N ASN A 40 -0.74 -3.93 8.20
CA ASN A 40 -0.40 -2.71 7.45
C ASN A 40 -1.55 -1.71 7.46
N ALA A 41 -2.80 -2.20 7.34
CA ALA A 41 -3.99 -1.37 7.48
C ALA A 41 -4.09 -0.73 8.88
N LYS A 42 -3.87 -1.51 9.95
CA LYS A 42 -3.84 -1.00 11.33
C LYS A 42 -2.77 0.08 11.53
N ARG A 43 -1.57 -0.12 10.96
CA ARG A 43 -0.50 0.88 10.99
C ARG A 43 -0.88 2.15 10.22
N MET A 44 -1.56 2.02 9.08
CA MET A 44 -2.04 3.16 8.29
C MET A 44 -3.03 3.99 9.11
N ILE A 45 -4.04 3.36 9.73
CA ILE A 45 -5.03 4.05 10.58
C ILE A 45 -4.36 4.80 11.74
N MET A 46 -3.37 4.18 12.38
CA MET A 46 -2.60 4.86 13.45
C MET A 46 -1.83 6.08 12.91
N SER A 47 -1.26 5.97 11.71
CA SER A 47 -0.51 7.06 11.07
C SER A 47 -1.42 8.22 10.67
N THR A 48 -2.60 7.92 10.11
CA THR A 48 -3.59 8.96 9.75
C THR A 48 -4.08 9.69 10.99
N LYS A 49 -4.37 8.97 12.09
CA LYS A 49 -4.70 9.58 13.39
C LYS A 49 -3.61 10.53 13.89
N ARG A 50 -2.34 10.11 13.83
CA ARG A 50 -1.21 10.90 14.32
C ARG A 50 -1.01 12.20 13.54
N LEU A 51 -1.31 12.20 12.25
CA LEU A 51 -1.15 13.34 11.34
C LEU A 51 -2.44 14.13 11.12
N CYS A 52 -3.51 13.85 11.85
CA CYS A 52 -4.82 14.46 11.67
C CYS A 52 -5.37 14.32 10.23
N ILE A 53 -5.03 13.22 9.54
CA ILE A 53 -5.56 12.83 8.24
C ILE A 53 -6.83 12.00 8.48
N PRO A 54 -7.90 12.15 7.66
CA PRO A 54 -9.06 11.28 7.74
C PRO A 54 -8.68 9.80 7.75
N GLU A 55 -9.25 9.05 8.69
CA GLU A 55 -8.96 7.63 8.81
C GLU A 55 -9.47 6.86 7.59
N ILE A 56 -8.63 5.97 7.09
CA ILE A 56 -9.00 5.02 6.04
C ILE A 56 -9.55 3.77 6.73
N SER A 57 -10.73 3.28 6.32
CA SER A 57 -11.24 2.03 6.89
C SER A 57 -10.33 0.86 6.54
N GLN A 58 -10.27 -0.14 7.44
CA GLN A 58 -9.44 -1.31 7.21
C GLN A 58 -9.87 -2.05 5.94
N GLU A 59 -11.18 -2.14 5.71
CA GLU A 59 -11.79 -2.80 4.56
C GLU A 59 -11.37 -2.12 3.25
N PHE A 60 -11.44 -0.78 3.21
CA PHE A 60 -11.04 -0.03 2.02
C PHE A 60 -9.55 -0.22 1.71
N PHE A 61 -8.69 -0.20 2.72
CA PHE A 61 -7.26 -0.44 2.52
C PHE A 61 -6.99 -1.83 1.94
N LEU A 62 -7.66 -2.86 2.46
CA LEU A 62 -7.49 -4.23 1.98
C LEU A 62 -7.99 -4.40 0.54
N GLN A 63 -9.15 -3.83 0.22
CA GLN A 63 -9.73 -3.85 -1.13
C GLN A 63 -8.81 -3.15 -2.13
N ALA A 64 -8.32 -1.95 -1.83
CA ALA A 64 -7.43 -1.20 -2.70
C ALA A 64 -6.12 -1.97 -2.98
N VAL A 65 -5.55 -2.62 -1.96
CA VAL A 65 -4.36 -3.46 -2.11
C VAL A 65 -4.65 -4.68 -3.00
N GLU A 66 -5.81 -5.32 -2.82
CA GLU A 66 -6.21 -6.48 -3.60
C GLU A 66 -6.46 -6.12 -5.08
N GLU A 67 -7.14 -5.01 -5.36
CA GLU A 67 -7.38 -4.50 -6.72
C GLU A 67 -6.06 -4.14 -7.41
N THR A 68 -5.19 -3.39 -6.71
CA THR A 68 -3.87 -3.04 -7.25
C THR A 68 -3.05 -4.29 -7.59
N LEU A 69 -3.12 -5.34 -6.76
CA LEU A 69 -2.44 -6.60 -7.00
C LEU A 69 -3.00 -7.35 -8.21
N LYS A 70 -4.32 -7.40 -8.36
CA LYS A 70 -4.99 -8.05 -9.50
C LYS A 70 -4.58 -7.41 -10.82
N ASP A 71 -4.53 -6.08 -10.86
CA ASP A 71 -4.16 -5.32 -12.06
C ASP A 71 -2.68 -5.46 -12.44
N ASN A 72 -1.82 -5.85 -11.48
CA ASN A 72 -0.36 -5.90 -11.65
C ASN A 72 0.23 -7.29 -11.38
N ILE A 73 -0.57 -8.36 -11.51
CA ILE A 73 -0.16 -9.72 -11.11
C ILE A 73 1.05 -10.24 -11.91
N ASP A 74 1.22 -9.77 -13.15
CA ASP A 74 2.33 -10.11 -14.04
C ASP A 74 3.68 -9.60 -13.53
N TYR A 75 3.67 -8.56 -12.70
CA TYR A 75 4.86 -7.99 -12.07
C TYR A 75 5.28 -8.74 -10.79
N VAL A 76 4.47 -9.69 -10.31
CA VAL A 76 4.83 -10.51 -9.14
C VAL A 76 5.85 -11.56 -9.57
N PRO A 77 7.09 -11.53 -9.05
CA PRO A 77 8.16 -12.43 -9.49
C PRO A 77 7.79 -13.91 -9.33
N PRO A 78 8.34 -14.79 -10.18
CA PRO A 78 8.17 -16.23 -10.03
C PRO A 78 8.78 -16.73 -8.72
N TYR A 79 8.26 -17.86 -8.24
CA TYR A 79 8.74 -18.49 -7.01
C TYR A 79 10.27 -18.68 -7.06
N ASN A 80 10.94 -18.33 -5.96
CA ASN A 80 12.38 -18.52 -5.76
C ASN A 80 13.33 -17.71 -6.69
N LYS A 81 12.85 -16.69 -7.41
CA LYS A 81 13.70 -15.78 -8.21
C LYS A 81 14.00 -14.42 -7.53
N GLY A 82 14.08 -14.43 -6.20
CA GLY A 82 14.53 -13.26 -5.45
C GLY A 82 13.41 -12.26 -5.15
N SER A 83 12.63 -12.53 -4.11
CA SER A 83 12.08 -11.44 -3.28
C SER A 83 13.16 -11.05 -2.27
N TYR A 84 14.24 -10.39 -2.72
CA TYR A 84 15.28 -9.93 -1.80
C TYR A 84 14.77 -8.69 -1.08
N THR A 85 14.01 -8.92 -0.02
CA THR A 85 13.80 -8.08 1.18
C THR A 85 12.70 -8.70 2.02
#